data_AF-A0AAV5BAS5-F1
#
_entry.id   AF-A0AAV5BAS5-F1
#
_cell.length_a   1.000
_cell.length_b   1.000
_cell.length_c   1.000
_cell.angle_alpha   90.00
_cell.angle_beta   90.00
_cell.angle_gamma   90.00
#
_symmetry.space_group_name_H-M   'P 1'
#
loop_
_entity.id
_entity.type
_entity.pdbx_description
1 polymer ?
#
loop_
_entity_poly.entity_id
_entity_poly.type
_entity_poly.pdbx_seq_one_letter_code
_entity_poly.pdbx_strand_id
1 'polypeptide(L)'
;MSDYIYLTTMAKVLKINKPFVIIPAVGASNCVHIGSILHGWGCPYIVVFDYDNEGVRNGEALRQKMEFELNNQYCYVANVTLDEIDHKTYKKNQKMIEDLVTQEEIDRFYRETNTSDSLGKVLIAKLMCTAIENGNYQVGEECKENFRELFDRILEFH
;
A
#
# COMPACT_ATOMS: atom_id res chain seq x y z
N MET A 1 6.87 -5.62 2.81
CA MET A 1 7.71 -6.14 1.69
C MET A 1 6.84 -6.63 0.55
N SER A 2 5.79 -7.42 0.83
CA SER A 2 4.70 -7.67 -0.13
C SER A 2 4.14 -6.36 -0.69
N ASP A 3 3.95 -5.35 0.16
CA ASP A 3 3.51 -3.99 -0.19
C ASP A 3 4.36 -3.36 -1.29
N TYR A 4 5.69 -3.36 -1.10
CA TYR A 4 6.62 -2.86 -2.12
C TYR A 4 6.49 -3.61 -3.45
N ILE A 5 6.36 -4.93 -3.39
CA ILE A 5 6.25 -5.78 -4.59
C ILE A 5 4.96 -5.46 -5.35
N TYR A 6 3.82 -5.39 -4.65
CA TYR A 6 2.53 -5.07 -5.26
C TYR A 6 2.51 -3.64 -5.81
N LEU A 7 2.87 -2.64 -5.01
CA LEU A 7 2.87 -1.24 -5.44
C LEU A 7 3.80 -1.02 -6.64
N THR A 8 5.00 -1.59 -6.64
CA THR A 8 5.95 -1.44 -7.76
C THR A 8 5.41 -2.06 -9.05
N THR A 9 4.77 -3.22 -8.94
CA THR A 9 4.21 -3.94 -10.09
C THR A 9 2.98 -3.24 -10.63
N MET A 10 2.05 -2.86 -9.74
CA MET A 10 0.80 -2.20 -10.13
C MET A 10 1.04 -0.81 -10.71
N ALA A 11 2.04 -0.06 -10.22
CA ALA A 11 2.46 1.18 -10.86
C ALA A 11 2.88 0.97 -12.34
N LYS A 12 3.54 -0.15 -12.67
CA LYS A 12 3.89 -0.50 -14.06
C LYS A 12 2.66 -0.91 -14.86
N VAL A 13 1.79 -1.76 -14.29
CA VAL A 13 0.55 -2.22 -14.94
C VAL A 13 -0.34 -1.05 -15.32
N LEU A 14 -0.51 -0.10 -14.40
CA LEU A 14 -1.33 1.10 -14.57
C LEU A 14 -0.64 2.20 -15.39
N LYS A 15 0.61 1.97 -15.82
CA LYS A 15 1.43 2.93 -16.57
C LYS A 15 1.52 4.29 -15.88
N ILE A 16 1.64 4.28 -14.55
CA ILE A 16 1.90 5.50 -13.78
C ILE A 16 3.28 6.00 -14.19
N ASN A 17 3.32 7.18 -14.84
CA ASN A 17 4.55 7.83 -15.28
C ASN A 17 5.35 8.28 -14.05
N LYS A 18 6.11 7.36 -13.45
CA LYS A 18 6.73 7.46 -12.13
C LYS A 18 7.43 8.82 -11.86
N PRO A 19 6.79 9.77 -11.15
CA PRO A 19 7.51 10.90 -10.59
C PRO A 19 8.11 10.57 -9.20
N PHE A 20 7.87 9.36 -8.68
CA PHE A 20 8.21 8.97 -7.31
C PHE A 20 9.02 7.68 -7.23
N VAL A 21 9.72 7.52 -6.10
CA VAL A 21 10.43 6.30 -5.69
C VAL A 21 9.72 5.70 -4.50
N ILE A 22 9.43 4.39 -4.54
CA ILE A 22 8.84 3.67 -3.40
C ILE A 22 9.97 3.19 -2.50
N ILE A 23 9.95 3.61 -1.24
CA ILE A 23 10.91 3.18 -0.22
C ILE A 23 10.19 2.22 0.73
N PRO A 24 10.55 0.92 0.77
CA PRO A 24 9.98 0.01 1.74
C PRO A 24 10.47 0.35 3.14
N ALA A 25 9.55 0.64 4.06
CA ALA A 25 9.86 0.67 5.48
C ALA A 25 9.80 -0.76 6.03
N VAL A 26 10.93 -1.29 6.52
CA VAL A 26 10.92 -2.58 7.22
C VAL A 26 10.36 -2.34 8.62
N GLY A 27 9.04 -2.50 8.78
CA GLY A 27 8.31 -2.26 10.02
C GLY A 27 7.74 -0.84 10.11
N ALA A 28 6.47 -0.73 10.52
CA ALA A 28 5.73 0.53 10.54
C ALA A 28 6.35 1.61 11.44
N SER A 29 7.08 1.21 12.48
CA SER A 29 7.83 2.13 13.36
C SER A 29 8.97 2.86 12.62
N ASN A 30 9.55 2.24 11.59
CA ASN A 30 10.65 2.82 10.84
C ASN A 30 10.18 3.89 9.85
N CYS A 31 8.89 3.93 9.52
CA CYS A 31 8.31 5.00 8.69
C CYS A 31 8.55 6.38 9.30
N VAL A 32 8.48 6.51 10.63
CA VAL A 32 8.75 7.78 11.33
C VAL A 32 10.19 8.22 11.11
N HIS A 33 11.16 7.32 11.25
CA HIS A 33 12.57 7.64 11.08
C HIS A 33 12.91 8.03 9.64
N ILE A 34 12.39 7.28 8.66
CA ILE A 34 12.57 7.60 7.23
C ILE A 34 11.91 8.95 6.91
N GLY A 35 10.68 9.16 7.40
CA GLY A 35 9.95 10.43 7.24
C GLY A 35 10.73 11.62 7.81
N SER A 36 11.29 11.51 9.01
CA SER A 36 12.11 12.57 9.61
C SER A 36 13.36 12.90 8.78
N ILE A 37 14.02 11.89 8.19
CA ILE A 37 15.18 12.11 7.31
C ILE A 37 14.77 12.86 6.04
N LEU A 38 13.72 12.38 5.35
CA LEU A 38 13.23 12.99 4.11
C LEU A 38 12.73 14.42 4.35
N HIS A 39 12.03 14.64 5.46
CA HIS A 39 11.60 15.97 5.89
C HIS A 39 12.78 16.92 6.14
N GLY A 40 13.81 16.46 6.86
CA GLY A 40 15.03 17.23 7.10
C GLY A 40 15.81 17.56 5.82
N TRP A 41 15.71 16.73 4.79
CA TRP A 41 16.28 16.98 3.46
C TRP A 41 15.41 17.87 2.57
N GLY A 42 14.20 18.23 2.99
CA GLY A 42 13.26 18.99 2.17
C GLY A 42 12.75 18.22 0.95
N CYS A 43 12.80 16.88 0.99
CA CYS A 43 12.26 16.05 -0.07
C CYS A 43 10.73 15.98 0.04
N PRO A 44 9.96 16.12 -1.06
CA PRO A 44 8.55 15.77 -1.07
C PRO A 44 8.38 14.25 -0.90
N TYR A 45 7.51 13.84 0.00
CA TYR A 45 7.15 12.43 0.19
C TYR A 45 5.77 12.31 0.81
N ILE A 46 5.22 11.11 0.68
CA ILE A 46 4.04 10.67 1.41
C ILE A 46 4.30 9.30 2.04
N VAL A 47 3.82 9.12 3.27
CA VAL A 47 3.87 7.84 3.98
C VAL A 47 2.53 7.12 3.84
N VAL A 48 2.55 5.89 3.35
CA VAL A 48 1.35 5.05 3.20
C VAL A 48 1.37 3.96 4.25
N PHE A 49 0.27 3.82 5.01
CA PHE A 49 0.10 2.78 6.02
C PHE A 49 -1.06 1.85 5.70
N ASP A 50 -0.98 0.61 6.18
CA ASP A 50 -2.16 -0.23 6.31
C ASP A 50 -3.17 0.41 7.26
N TYR A 51 -4.46 0.21 6.99
CA TYR A 51 -5.54 0.64 7.87
C TYR A 51 -5.84 -0.44 8.92
N ASP A 52 -4.90 -0.64 9.84
CA ASP A 52 -4.99 -1.60 10.93
C ASP A 52 -4.52 -0.97 12.27
N ASN A 53 -4.40 -1.76 13.33
CA ASN A 53 -3.99 -1.24 14.64
C ASN A 53 -2.56 -0.66 14.62
N GLU A 54 -1.63 -1.29 13.89
CA GLU A 54 -0.23 -0.88 13.86
C GLU A 54 -0.03 0.33 12.95
N GLY A 55 -0.60 0.31 11.75
CA GLY A 55 -0.59 1.42 10.81
C GLY A 55 -1.22 2.67 11.40
N VAL A 56 -2.40 2.58 12.02
CA VAL A 56 -3.04 3.73 12.68
C VAL A 56 -2.20 4.24 13.85
N ARG A 57 -1.60 3.36 14.66
CA ARG A 57 -0.73 3.80 15.76
C ARG A 57 0.47 4.62 15.24
N ASN A 58 1.06 4.23 14.12
CA ASN A 58 2.21 4.94 13.55
C ASN A 58 1.79 6.21 12.78
N GLY A 59 0.66 6.20 12.09
CA GLY A 59 0.07 7.41 11.50
C GLY A 59 -0.27 8.47 12.55
N GLU A 60 -0.86 8.05 13.67
CA GLU A 60 -1.11 8.93 14.83
C GLU A 60 0.18 9.48 15.44
N ALA A 61 1.25 8.67 15.48
CA ALA A 61 2.54 9.14 15.94
C ALA A 61 3.13 10.23 15.03
N LEU A 62 2.94 10.14 13.70
CA LEU A 62 3.32 11.21 12.78
C LEU A 62 2.46 12.46 12.99
N ARG A 63 1.14 12.31 13.09
CA ARG A 63 0.21 13.42 13.35
C ARG A 63 0.58 14.18 14.63
N GLN A 64 0.81 13.45 15.72
CA GLN A 64 1.03 14.05 17.04
C GLN A 64 2.45 14.56 17.27
N LYS A 65 3.47 13.91 16.69
CA LYS A 65 4.89 14.25 16.95
C LYS A 65 5.51 15.14 15.88
N MET A 66 5.02 15.06 14.65
CA MET A 66 5.58 15.77 13.49
C MET A 66 4.59 16.78 12.89
N GLU A 67 3.38 16.91 13.48
CA GLU A 67 2.31 17.79 12.98
C GLU A 67 1.91 17.48 11.53
N PHE A 68 1.96 16.21 11.13
CA PHE A 68 1.55 15.80 9.79
C PHE A 68 0.04 15.75 9.66
N GLU A 69 -0.43 16.08 8.47
CA GLU A 69 -1.84 16.07 8.11
C GLU A 69 -2.16 14.81 7.29
N LEU A 70 -3.31 14.20 7.59
CA LEU A 70 -3.84 13.09 6.80
C LEU A 70 -4.15 13.59 5.39
N ASN A 71 -3.83 12.78 4.38
CA ASN A 71 -4.00 13.10 2.96
C ASN A 71 -3.14 14.29 2.51
N ASN A 72 -2.00 14.50 3.17
CA ASN A 72 -0.96 15.45 2.76
C ASN A 72 0.41 14.77 2.88
N GLN A 73 0.94 14.61 4.10
CA GLN A 73 2.23 13.93 4.33
C GLN A 73 2.08 12.43 4.64
N TYR A 74 0.88 11.97 5.01
CA TYR A 74 0.60 10.54 5.18
C TYR A 74 -0.84 10.19 4.82
N CYS A 75 -1.06 8.94 4.42
CA CYS A 75 -2.39 8.40 4.18
C CYS A 75 -2.45 6.90 4.53
N TYR A 76 -3.64 6.33 4.42
CA TYR A 76 -3.87 4.90 4.57
C TYR A 76 -4.21 4.25 3.24
N VAL A 77 -3.96 2.95 3.11
CA VAL A 77 -4.41 2.16 1.95
C VAL A 77 -5.94 2.24 1.79
N ALA A 78 -6.69 2.30 2.89
CA ALA A 78 -8.11 2.65 2.88
C ALA A 78 -8.31 4.16 2.70
N ASN A 79 -9.36 4.55 1.98
CA ASN A 79 -9.82 5.92 1.96
C ASN A 79 -10.66 6.19 3.20
N VAL A 80 -10.09 6.91 4.16
CA VAL A 80 -10.68 7.13 5.49
C VAL A 80 -10.55 8.58 5.91
N THR A 81 -11.45 8.99 6.78
CA THR A 81 -11.48 10.31 7.42
C THR A 81 -10.87 10.28 8.82
N LEU A 82 -10.56 11.46 9.37
CA LEU A 82 -10.13 11.59 10.76
C LEU A 82 -11.20 11.09 11.74
N ASP A 83 -12.47 11.39 11.48
CA ASP A 83 -13.59 10.91 12.30
C ASP A 83 -13.60 9.38 12.38
N GLU A 84 -13.38 8.67 11.26
CA GLU A 84 -13.34 7.20 11.27
C GLU A 84 -12.16 6.65 12.09
N ILE A 85 -11.00 7.31 12.03
CA ILE A 85 -9.82 6.97 12.83
C ILE A 85 -10.12 7.17 14.32
N ASP A 86 -10.71 8.31 14.68
CA ASP A 86 -11.04 8.65 16.07
C ASP A 86 -12.12 7.71 16.64
N HIS A 87 -13.07 7.29 15.82
CA HIS A 87 -14.06 6.25 16.15
C HIS A 87 -13.52 4.81 16.07
N LYS A 88 -12.23 4.64 15.72
CA LYS A 88 -11.51 3.37 15.69
C LYS A 88 -12.12 2.32 14.77
N THR A 89 -12.64 2.72 13.61
CA THR A 89 -13.25 1.78 12.66
C THR A 89 -12.24 0.75 12.12
N TYR A 90 -10.95 1.08 12.09
CA TYR A 90 -9.82 0.16 11.81
C TYR A 90 -9.79 -1.10 12.68
N LYS A 91 -10.50 -1.15 13.82
CA LYS A 91 -10.60 -2.38 14.61
C LYS A 91 -11.50 -3.44 13.98
N LYS A 92 -12.45 -3.03 13.14
CA LYS A 92 -13.42 -3.91 12.50
C LYS A 92 -13.25 -3.96 10.99
N ASN A 93 -12.86 -2.84 10.38
CA ASN A 93 -12.75 -2.66 8.94
C ASN A 93 -11.27 -2.51 8.58
N GLN A 94 -10.47 -3.53 8.90
CA GLN A 94 -9.05 -3.50 8.53
C GLN A 94 -8.90 -3.55 7.02
N LYS A 95 -7.92 -2.82 6.50
CA LYS A 95 -7.54 -2.90 5.09
C LYS A 95 -6.04 -2.83 4.97
N MET A 96 -5.45 -3.84 4.38
CA MET A 96 -4.03 -3.96 4.07
C MET A 96 -3.80 -3.82 2.57
N ILE A 97 -2.54 -3.67 2.15
CA ILE A 97 -2.21 -3.66 0.73
C ILE A 97 -2.64 -4.94 0.00
N GLU A 98 -2.58 -6.11 0.66
CA GLU A 98 -3.01 -7.38 0.05
C GLU A 98 -4.51 -7.38 -0.27
N ASP A 99 -5.32 -6.64 0.47
CA ASP A 99 -6.75 -6.55 0.24
C ASP A 99 -7.09 -5.75 -1.02
N LEU A 100 -6.14 -4.96 -1.56
CA LEU A 100 -6.31 -4.30 -2.86
C LEU A 100 -6.23 -5.27 -4.03
N VAL A 101 -5.48 -6.35 -3.86
CA VAL A 101 -5.39 -7.42 -4.86
C VAL A 101 -6.70 -8.22 -4.90
N THR A 102 -7.45 -8.23 -3.79
CA THR A 102 -8.65 -9.05 -3.52
C THR A 102 -8.35 -10.54 -3.36
N GLN A 103 -9.13 -11.21 -2.51
CA GLN A 103 -9.00 -12.66 -2.32
C GLN A 103 -9.38 -13.43 -3.59
N GLU A 104 -10.38 -12.95 -4.33
CA GLU A 104 -10.84 -13.59 -5.57
C GLU A 104 -9.74 -13.63 -6.64
N GLU A 105 -8.95 -12.56 -6.73
CA GLU A 105 -7.83 -12.47 -7.65
C GLU A 105 -6.69 -13.43 -7.25
N ILE A 106 -6.39 -13.52 -5.95
CA ILE A 106 -5.40 -14.45 -5.40
C ILE A 106 -5.83 -15.90 -5.68
N ASP A 107 -7.11 -16.22 -5.46
CA ASP A 107 -7.67 -17.54 -5.75
C ASP A 107 -7.64 -17.85 -7.24
N ARG A 108 -7.91 -16.85 -8.10
CA ARG A 108 -7.76 -16.99 -9.56
C ARG A 108 -6.31 -17.27 -9.93
N PHE A 109 -5.35 -16.56 -9.33
CA PHE A 109 -3.93 -16.79 -9.55
C PHE A 109 -3.53 -18.23 -9.18
N TYR A 110 -3.99 -18.76 -8.04
CA TYR A 110 -3.71 -20.14 -7.64
C TYR A 110 -4.23 -21.16 -8.66
N ARG A 111 -5.48 -20.99 -9.12
CA ARG A 111 -6.10 -21.88 -10.11
C ARG A 111 -5.39 -21.85 -11.46
N GLU A 112 -5.01 -20.68 -11.95
CA GLU A 112 -4.41 -20.52 -13.27
C GLU A 112 -2.93 -20.97 -13.31
N THR A 113 -2.22 -20.84 -12.19
CA THR A 113 -0.77 -21.14 -12.13
C THR A 113 -0.43 -22.45 -11.44
N ASN A 114 -1.42 -23.19 -10.92
CA ASN A 114 -1.24 -24.36 -10.05
C ASN A 114 -0.32 -24.07 -8.84
N THR A 115 -0.38 -22.83 -8.33
CA THR A 115 0.39 -22.41 -7.16
C THR A 115 -0.35 -22.82 -5.88
N SER A 116 0.39 -23.27 -4.85
CA SER A 116 -0.20 -23.66 -3.57
C SER A 116 -0.66 -22.44 -2.76
N ASP A 117 -1.83 -22.58 -2.15
CA ASP A 117 -2.43 -21.65 -1.16
C ASP A 117 -1.69 -21.62 0.20
N SER A 118 -0.81 -22.59 0.46
CA SER A 118 -0.05 -22.70 1.71
C SER A 118 1.19 -21.80 1.77
N LEU A 119 1.50 -21.07 0.69
CA LEU A 119 2.70 -20.25 0.59
C LEU A 119 2.54 -18.93 1.38
N GLY A 120 3.63 -18.46 1.97
CA GLY A 120 3.63 -17.19 2.70
C GLY A 120 3.34 -15.99 1.80
N LYS A 121 2.68 -14.96 2.35
CA LYS A 121 2.23 -13.74 1.64
C LYS A 121 3.29 -13.10 0.76
N VAL A 122 4.53 -12.98 1.25
CA VAL A 122 5.64 -12.37 0.49
C VAL A 122 6.02 -13.20 -0.74
N LEU A 123 5.99 -14.53 -0.63
CA LEU A 123 6.30 -15.42 -1.74
C LEU A 123 5.18 -15.36 -2.79
N ILE A 124 3.92 -15.34 -2.36
CA ILE A 124 2.78 -15.16 -3.27
C ILE A 124 2.84 -13.84 -4.01
N ALA A 125 3.07 -12.74 -3.31
CA ALA A 125 3.23 -11.42 -3.93
C ALA A 125 4.33 -11.45 -5.00
N LYS A 126 5.48 -12.07 -4.70
CA LYS A 126 6.59 -12.18 -5.65
C LYS A 126 6.24 -13.04 -6.86
N LEU A 127 5.63 -14.20 -6.66
CA LEU A 127 5.25 -15.10 -7.76
C LEU A 127 4.22 -14.45 -8.68
N MET A 128 3.16 -13.88 -8.10
CA MET A 128 2.10 -13.21 -8.84
C MET A 128 2.65 -12.01 -9.63
N CYS A 129 3.41 -11.14 -8.98
CA CYS A 129 4.00 -9.98 -9.64
C CYS A 129 5.00 -10.35 -10.74
N THR A 130 5.79 -11.40 -10.55
CA THR A 130 6.69 -11.92 -11.60
C THR A 130 5.89 -12.47 -12.78
N ALA A 131 4.78 -13.17 -12.53
CA ALA A 131 3.90 -13.65 -13.60
C ALA A 131 3.26 -12.49 -14.38
N ILE A 132 2.86 -11.42 -13.70
CA ILE A 132 2.34 -10.19 -14.32
C ILE A 132 3.41 -9.53 -15.19
N GLU A 133 4.61 -9.32 -14.66
CA GLU A 133 5.70 -8.67 -15.39
C GLU A 133 6.14 -9.45 -16.63
N ASN A 134 6.07 -10.78 -16.58
CA ASN A 134 6.37 -11.65 -17.71
C ASN A 134 5.19 -11.80 -18.70
N GLY A 135 4.02 -11.22 -18.40
CA GLY A 135 2.82 -11.35 -19.23
C GLY A 135 2.10 -12.71 -19.11
N ASN A 136 2.49 -13.54 -18.14
CA ASN A 136 1.90 -14.86 -17.87
C ASN A 136 0.62 -14.80 -17.03
N TYR A 137 0.34 -13.65 -16.42
CA TYR A 137 -0.89 -13.41 -15.66
C TYR A 137 -1.38 -11.99 -15.91
N GLN A 138 -2.67 -11.83 -16.13
CA GLN A 138 -3.29 -10.52 -16.26
C GLN A 138 -4.17 -10.26 -15.05
N VAL A 139 -3.97 -9.11 -14.42
CA VAL A 139 -4.80 -8.70 -13.29
C VAL A 139 -6.19 -8.27 -13.74
N GLY A 140 -7.20 -8.56 -12.92
CA GLY A 140 -8.59 -8.18 -13.13
C GLY A 140 -8.81 -6.68 -13.01
N GLU A 141 -9.93 -6.18 -13.55
CA GLU A 141 -10.25 -4.75 -13.54
C GLU A 141 -10.51 -4.21 -12.13
N GLU A 142 -11.12 -4.99 -11.23
CA GLU A 142 -11.34 -4.57 -9.84
C GLU A 142 -10.02 -4.33 -9.10
N CYS A 143 -9.07 -5.27 -9.21
CA CYS A 143 -7.73 -5.11 -8.66
C CYS A 143 -7.04 -3.87 -9.24
N LYS A 144 -7.12 -3.65 -10.56
CA LYS A 144 -6.59 -2.43 -11.20
C LYS A 144 -7.23 -1.15 -10.62
N GLU A 145 -8.54 -1.13 -10.45
CA GLU A 145 -9.27 0.02 -9.92
C GLU A 145 -8.87 0.31 -8.47
N ASN A 146 -8.81 -0.70 -7.62
CA ASN A 146 -8.36 -0.56 -6.23
C ASN A 146 -6.97 0.10 -6.11
N PHE A 147 -6.02 -0.30 -6.96
CA PHE A 147 -4.70 0.32 -6.99
C PHE A 147 -4.71 1.70 -7.65
N ARG A 148 -5.55 1.92 -8.67
CA ARG A 148 -5.72 3.23 -9.31
C ARG A 148 -6.22 4.26 -8.30
N GLU A 149 -7.28 3.96 -7.56
CA GLU A 149 -7.80 4.83 -6.49
C GLU A 149 -6.75 5.14 -5.40
N LEU A 150 -5.86 4.19 -5.10
CA LEU A 150 -4.75 4.45 -4.18
C LEU A 150 -3.72 5.39 -4.80
N PHE A 151 -3.29 5.14 -6.05
CA PHE A 151 -2.30 5.99 -6.71
C PHE A 151 -2.81 7.39 -7.01
N ASP A 152 -4.07 7.54 -7.41
CA ASP A 152 -4.68 8.83 -7.70
C ASP A 152 -4.66 9.69 -6.43
N ARG A 153 -5.05 9.14 -5.28
CA ARG A 153 -4.91 9.84 -3.99
C ARG A 153 -3.46 10.22 -3.71
N ILE A 154 -2.53 9.27 -3.80
CA ILE A 154 -1.09 9.50 -3.55
C ILE A 154 -0.54 10.64 -4.42
N LEU A 155 -0.98 10.72 -5.68
CA LEU A 155 -0.49 11.69 -6.65
C LEU A 155 -1.21 13.04 -6.56
N GLU A 156 -2.47 13.10 -6.17
CA GLU A 156 -3.21 14.35 -5.97
C GLU A 156 -2.62 15.22 -4.86
N PHE A 157 -1.89 14.63 -3.92
CA PHE A 157 -1.27 15.34 -2.81
C PHE A 157 0.01 16.12 -3.22
N HIS A 158 0.44 16.06 -4.50
CA HIS A 158 1.64 16.71 -5.03
C HIS A 158 1.48 17.36 -6.41
#